data_AF-A0A0A8WQR2-F1
#
_entry.id   AF-A0A0A8WQR2-F1
#
_cell.length_a   1.000
_cell.length_b   1.000
_cell.length_c   1.000
_cell.angle_alpha   90.00
_cell.angle_beta   90.00
_cell.angle_gamma   90.00
#
_symmetry.space_group_name_H-M   'P 1'
#
loop_
_entity.id
_entity.type
_entity.pdbx_description
1 polymer ?
#
loop_
_entity_poly.entity_id
_entity_poly.type
_entity_poly.pdbx_seq_one_letter_code
_entity_poly.pdbx_strand_id
1 'polypeptide(L)' 'MSVRARINGREFTLSWEEFEKALMKNDLSGGEFEVLAIISGVKPY' A
#
# COMPACT_ATOMS: atom_id res chain seq x y z
N MET A 1 -10.49 4.82 -0.27
CA MET A 1 -9.92 3.51 0.07
C MET A 1 -8.46 3.73 0.42
N SER A 2 -7.99 3.20 1.53
CA SER A 2 -6.60 3.32 1.98
C SER A 2 -5.98 1.94 2.13
N VAL A 3 -4.67 1.85 1.91
CA VAL A 3 -3.89 0.63 2.00
C VAL A 3 -2.83 0.81 3.07
N ARG A 4 -2.77 -0.11 4.02
CA ARG A 4 -1.65 -0.21 4.94
C ARG A 4 -0.63 -1.17 4.34
N ALA A 5 0.56 -0.69 4.07
CA ALA A 5 1.64 -1.46 3.48
C ALA A 5 2.91 -1.34 4.33
N ARG A 6 3.75 -2.36 4.29
CA ARG A 6 5.10 -2.36 4.85
C ARG A 6 6.09 -2.31 3.69
N ILE A 7 6.93 -1.28 3.71
CA ILE A 7 7.94 -1.01 2.67
C ILE A 7 9.29 -0.94 3.36
N ASN A 8 10.22 -1.82 3.00
CA ASN A 8 11.55 -1.90 3.61
C ASN A 8 11.51 -1.92 5.15
N GLY A 9 10.58 -2.70 5.73
CA GLY A 9 10.40 -2.82 7.18
C GLY A 9 9.66 -1.67 7.87
N ARG A 10 9.27 -0.62 7.14
CA ARG A 10 8.48 0.51 7.68
C ARG A 10 7.03 0.44 7.25
N GLU A 11 6.13 0.71 8.17
CA GLU A 11 4.68 0.70 7.89
C GLU A 11 4.19 2.08 7.45
N PHE A 12 3.39 2.08 6.40
CA PHE A 12 2.77 3.27 5.83
C PHE A 12 1.27 3.02 5.63
N THR A 13 0.49 4.06 5.85
CA THR A 13 -0.91 4.11 5.42
C THR A 13 -0.98 5.05 4.23
N LEU A 14 -1.29 4.51 3.07
CA LEU A 14 -1.33 5.21 1.79
C LEU A 14 -2.78 5.27 1.29
N SER A 15 -3.12 6.30 0.52
CA SER A 15 -4.27 6.21 -0.37
C SER A 15 -4.02 5.16 -1.47
N TRP A 16 -5.08 4.71 -2.15
CA TRP A 16 -4.92 3.76 -3.25
C TRP A 16 -4.01 4.29 -4.37
N GLU A 17 -4.16 5.56 -4.75
CA GLU A 17 -3.31 6.19 -5.78
C GLU A 17 -1.83 6.28 -5.35
N GLU A 18 -1.57 6.62 -4.07
CA GLU A 18 -0.21 6.65 -3.54
C GLU A 18 0.40 5.25 -3.49
N PHE A 19 -0.42 4.24 -3.17
CA PHE A 19 -0.04 2.84 -3.19
C PHE A 19 0.36 2.39 -4.60
N GLU A 20 -0.43 2.69 -5.63
CA GLU A 20 -0.09 2.34 -7.02
C GLU A 20 1.22 3.00 -7.47
N LYS A 21 1.43 4.27 -7.15
CA LYS A 21 2.69 4.98 -7.45
C LYS A 21 3.88 4.37 -6.69
N ALA A 22 3.68 4.02 -5.42
CA ALA A 22 4.71 3.39 -4.61
C ALA A 22 5.07 2.00 -5.15
N LEU A 23 4.08 1.21 -5.56
CA LEU A 23 4.27 -0.11 -6.16
C LEU A 23 5.08 -0.02 -7.45
N MET A 24 4.70 0.88 -8.37
CA MET A 24 5.46 1.09 -9.62
C MET A 24 6.91 1.52 -9.36
N LYS A 25 7.15 2.32 -8.33
CA LYS A 25 8.51 2.76 -7.96
C LYS A 25 9.31 1.68 -7.25
N ASN A 26 8.66 0.84 -6.43
CA ASN A 26 9.32 -0.22 -5.67
C ASN A 26 9.73 -1.40 -6.56
N ASP A 27 8.88 -1.75 -7.54
CA ASP A 27 9.19 -2.76 -8.55
C ASP A 27 10.49 -2.44 -9.31
N LEU A 28 10.70 -1.15 -9.60
CA LEU A 28 11.95 -0.64 -10.19
C LEU A 28 13.15 -0.61 -9.22
N SER A 29 12.90 -0.62 -7.91
CA SER A 29 13.93 -0.48 -6.88
C SER A 29 14.31 -1.81 -6.20
N GLY A 30 13.61 -2.91 -6.51
CA GLY A 30 13.86 -4.25 -5.94
C GLY A 30 13.70 -4.34 -4.43
N GLY A 31 12.89 -3.47 -3.82
CA GLY A 31 12.68 -3.44 -2.37
C GLY A 31 11.63 -4.43 -1.88
N GLU A 32 11.66 -4.75 -0.59
CA GLU A 32 10.61 -5.57 0.04
C GLU A 32 9.34 -4.73 0.22
N PHE A 33 8.24 -5.25 -0.35
CA PHE A 33 6.94 -4.60 -0.34
C PHE A 33 5.85 -5.60 0.07
N GLU A 34 5.14 -5.30 1.16
CA GLU A 34 4.11 -6.17 1.74
C GLU A 34 2.82 -5.38 1.99
N VAL A 35 1.68 -5.93 1.59
CA VAL A 35 0.36 -5.34 1.87
C VAL A 35 -0.20 -5.93 3.15
N LEU A 36 -0.43 -5.09 4.17
CA LEU A 36 -0.92 -5.52 5.48
C LEU A 36 -2.45 -5.48 5.57
N ALA A 37 -3.09 -4.44 5.03
CA ALA A 37 -4.54 -4.31 5.06
C ALA A 37 -5.06 -3.38 3.94
N ILE A 38 -6.23 -3.71 3.39
CA ILE A 38 -6.98 -2.84 2.48
C ILE A 38 -8.20 -2.33 3.24
N ILE A 39 -8.22 -1.03 3.50
CA ILE A 39 -9.29 -0.33 4.22
C ILE A 39 -10.19 0.32 3.18
N SER A 40 -11.23 -0.41 2.78
CA SER A 40 -12.29 0.12 1.94
C SER A 40 -13.45 0.58 2.83
N GLY A 41 -13.89 1.83 2.68
CA GLY A 41 -15.03 2.38 3.41
C GLY A 41 -16.38 1.84 2.95
N VAL A 42 -16.40 0.67 2.30
CA VAL A 42 -17.65 0.05 1.85
C VAL A 42 -18.26 -0.63 3.07
N LYS A 43 -19.22 0.05 3.71
CA LYS A 43 -20.13 -0.58 4.65
C LYS A 43 -20.91 -1.64 3.84
N PRO A 44 -20.81 -2.95 4.17
CA PRO A 44 -21.71 -3.91 3.54
C PRO A 44 -23.14 -3.57 3.98
N TYR A 45 -24.02 -3.34 3.01
CA TYR A 45 -25.46 -3.16 3.22
C TYR A 45 -26.14 -4.53 3.24
#